data_AF-I8U5U8-F1
#
_entry.id   AF-I8U5U8-F1
#
_cell.length_a   1.000
_cell.length_b   1.000
_cell.length_c   1.000
_cell.angle_alpha   90.00
_cell.angle_beta   90.00
_cell.angle_gamma   90.00
#
_symmetry.space_group_name_H-M   'P 1'
#
loop_
_entity.id
_entity.type
_entity.pdbx_description
1 polymer ?
#
loop_
_entity_poly.entity_id
_entity_poly.type
_entity_poly.pdbx_seq_one_letter_code
_entity_poly.pdbx_strand_id
1 'polypeptide(L)'
;MYNNPIIPGFNPDPSIIRVKNDFFLVTSSFEYFPGAPIYHSTDLIRWTLIGHALTRRSQIHIQTPEPGGGVWATTLRYHDGVYYIIAASFERYRPQDDDRVWPRGFYVKTENIWDSGSWSDPVFFDQVGFDQDTSPSISPLLILLAVLPPQNRSSSESLPLVSRRDRIYLSAENTIIFLLPKGAQKAAIVNGLGRRCTGKMVGCFAGCSTGRETFLIPVEWKDDWPIFNRGKKISLQSDTPHLYEYQHPVAWRDDFSSPELQLGWYRKNTPMRTDYSLTERPNHLRLHGGPYNLSVPSCPTLFLRKQIHHYCTWETKLSFSPESQHTEAGTVVWWNYFTYSSIGIRLSPTKEGARIVRFRPAEGEVIDRELRSAVSDVVFFIECGDQYRFGFKEVNGTSSETQWIGEVQNSTMTQSPPVGAPFTGMMLGLYAFGERQRCVLFGIILLQSHHQSYCIHHRSHSSSEINDIKC
;
A
#
# COMPACT_ATOMS: atom_id res chain seq x y z
N MET A 1 -8.21 12.73 23.18
CA MET A 1 -8.62 12.81 21.76
C MET A 1 -7.49 12.26 20.91
N TYR A 2 -7.80 11.46 19.88
CA TYR A 2 -6.83 10.99 18.89
C TYR A 2 -7.40 11.12 17.47
N ASN A 3 -6.52 11.12 16.48
CA ASN A 3 -6.89 11.21 15.07
C ASN A 3 -6.83 9.83 14.41
N ASN A 4 -7.85 9.54 13.62
CA ASN A 4 -7.88 8.47 12.66
C ASN A 4 -7.53 9.00 11.25
N PRO A 5 -7.01 8.14 10.36
CA PRO A 5 -6.63 6.74 10.62
C PRO A 5 -5.37 6.60 11.49
N ILE A 6 -5.24 5.50 12.24
CA ILE A 6 -4.05 5.20 13.05
C ILE A 6 -2.89 4.64 12.22
N ILE A 7 -3.20 4.06 11.05
CA ILE A 7 -2.21 3.71 10.01
C ILE A 7 -2.76 4.23 8.67
N PRO A 8 -2.28 5.38 8.19
CA PRO A 8 -2.76 6.00 6.95
C PRO A 8 -2.23 5.32 5.69
N GLY A 9 -2.83 5.65 4.55
CA GLY A 9 -2.52 5.05 3.26
C GLY A 9 -2.97 3.60 3.16
N PHE A 10 -2.64 2.97 2.03
CA PHE A 10 -3.03 1.60 1.68
C PHE A 10 -2.61 0.56 2.75
N ASN A 11 -3.46 0.36 3.75
CA ASN A 11 -3.27 -0.52 4.91
C ASN A 11 -4.61 -1.17 5.28
N PRO A 12 -5.09 -2.10 4.44
CA PRO A 12 -6.38 -2.73 4.61
C PRO A 12 -6.30 -4.02 5.43
N ASP A 13 -7.47 -4.50 5.82
CA ASP A 13 -7.68 -5.81 6.42
C ASP A 13 -6.78 -6.02 7.66
N PRO A 14 -6.80 -5.08 8.62
CA PRO A 14 -5.90 -5.12 9.76
C PRO A 14 -6.23 -6.32 10.66
N SER A 15 -5.22 -7.17 10.93
CA SER A 15 -5.28 -8.17 12.00
C SER A 15 -4.29 -7.84 13.11
N ILE A 16 -4.78 -7.72 14.34
CA ILE A 16 -3.97 -7.34 15.51
C ILE A 16 -3.92 -8.44 16.57
N ILE A 17 -2.76 -8.56 17.25
CA ILE A 17 -2.60 -9.32 18.48
C ILE A 17 -1.93 -8.46 19.56
N ARG A 18 -2.07 -8.90 20.81
CA ARG A 18 -1.29 -8.39 21.94
C ARG A 18 -0.43 -9.51 22.50
N VAL A 19 0.87 -9.28 22.63
CA VAL A 19 1.81 -10.17 23.32
C VAL A 19 2.45 -9.39 24.46
N LYS A 20 2.10 -9.73 25.70
CA LYS A 20 2.52 -8.98 26.90
C LYS A 20 2.17 -7.48 26.80
N ASN A 21 3.14 -6.60 26.62
CA ASN A 21 2.94 -5.15 26.53
C ASN A 21 2.93 -4.62 25.09
N ASP A 22 3.20 -5.49 24.13
CA ASP A 22 3.36 -5.15 22.73
C ASP A 22 2.12 -5.50 21.93
N PHE A 23 1.77 -4.62 20.99
CA PHE A 23 0.74 -4.84 19.99
C PHE A 23 1.40 -5.00 18.63
N PHE A 24 0.95 -6.00 17.88
CA PHE A 24 1.41 -6.26 16.53
C PHE A 24 0.23 -6.32 15.59
N LEU A 25 0.35 -5.72 14.41
CA LEU A 25 -0.71 -5.64 13.40
C LEU A 25 -0.16 -5.99 12.02
N VAL A 26 -0.88 -6.81 11.27
CA VAL A 26 -0.58 -7.13 9.86
C VAL A 26 -1.71 -6.63 8.96
N THR A 27 -1.38 -6.22 7.73
CA THR A 27 -2.36 -5.81 6.70
C THR A 27 -2.16 -6.60 5.41
N SER A 28 -3.19 -6.64 4.57
CA SER A 28 -3.07 -7.17 3.20
C SER A 28 -2.09 -6.35 2.35
N SER A 29 -1.54 -6.97 1.30
CA SER A 29 -0.54 -6.33 0.43
C SER A 29 -0.78 -6.55 -1.06
N PHE A 30 -1.77 -7.35 -1.44
CA PHE A 30 -2.13 -7.63 -2.83
C PHE A 30 -0.90 -7.98 -3.68
N GLU A 31 -0.76 -7.36 -4.85
CA GLU A 31 0.31 -7.56 -5.82
C GLU A 31 1.68 -7.05 -5.39
N TYR A 32 1.81 -6.44 -4.20
CA TYR A 32 3.05 -5.81 -3.76
C TYR A 32 3.96 -6.75 -2.96
N PHE A 33 5.26 -6.63 -3.21
CA PHE A 33 6.33 -7.40 -2.56
C PHE A 33 7.38 -6.44 -1.93
N PRO A 34 7.89 -6.67 -0.72
CA PRO A 34 7.55 -7.75 0.20
C PRO A 34 6.09 -7.64 0.70
N GLY A 35 5.49 -8.80 0.96
CA GLY A 35 4.07 -8.91 1.35
C GLY A 35 3.87 -8.95 2.85
N ALA A 36 2.61 -8.80 3.29
CA ALA A 36 2.21 -8.85 4.70
C ALA A 36 3.07 -7.94 5.63
N PRO A 37 2.99 -6.60 5.49
CA PRO A 37 3.68 -5.67 6.38
C PRO A 37 3.22 -5.84 7.84
N ILE A 38 4.19 -5.76 8.76
CA ILE A 38 3.96 -5.94 10.19
C ILE A 38 4.28 -4.62 10.91
N TYR A 39 3.31 -4.13 11.66
CA TYR A 39 3.39 -2.92 12.46
C TYR A 39 3.46 -3.27 13.94
N HIS A 40 4.22 -2.50 14.71
CA HIS A 40 4.32 -2.59 16.16
C HIS A 40 3.85 -1.31 16.84
N SER A 41 3.22 -1.47 18.01
CA SER A 41 2.84 -0.38 18.90
C SER A 41 2.86 -0.85 20.36
N THR A 42 3.03 0.09 21.30
CA THR A 42 2.82 -0.15 22.74
C THR A 42 1.58 0.57 23.27
N ASP A 43 0.94 1.41 22.44
CA ASP A 43 -0.14 2.33 22.86
C ASP A 43 -1.36 2.35 21.91
N LEU A 44 -1.35 1.54 20.85
CA LEU A 44 -2.38 1.43 19.79
C LEU A 44 -2.54 2.68 18.91
N ILE A 45 -1.79 3.75 19.18
CA ILE A 45 -1.87 5.01 18.46
C ILE A 45 -0.66 5.17 17.57
N ARG A 46 0.54 5.03 18.13
CA ARG A 46 1.79 5.12 17.37
C ARG A 46 2.16 3.75 16.85
N TRP A 47 2.12 3.61 15.53
CA TRP A 47 2.51 2.39 14.84
C TRP A 47 3.79 2.60 14.05
N THR A 48 4.71 1.64 14.15
CA THR A 48 5.95 1.61 13.39
C THR A 48 5.97 0.36 12.52
N LEU A 49 6.25 0.50 11.22
CA LEU A 49 6.51 -0.65 10.35
C LEU A 49 7.84 -1.30 10.79
N ILE A 50 7.79 -2.54 11.25
CA ILE A 50 8.98 -3.26 11.75
C ILE A 50 9.51 -4.29 10.76
N GLY A 51 8.72 -4.67 9.76
CA GLY A 51 9.13 -5.68 8.79
C GLY A 51 7.99 -6.23 7.97
N HIS A 52 8.26 -7.36 7.33
CA HIS A 52 7.33 -8.08 6.46
C HIS A 52 7.45 -9.58 6.71
N ALA A 53 6.34 -10.31 6.60
CA ALA A 53 6.36 -11.76 6.75
C ALA A 53 6.79 -12.48 5.47
N LEU A 54 6.47 -11.90 4.31
CA LEU A 54 6.66 -12.50 2.99
C LEU A 54 7.75 -11.74 2.22
N THR A 55 9.00 -12.06 2.51
CA THR A 55 10.21 -11.37 2.00
C THR A 55 11.01 -12.21 1.02
N ARG A 56 10.64 -13.47 0.80
CA ARG A 56 11.34 -14.39 -0.11
C ARG A 56 10.41 -14.97 -1.15
N ARG A 57 10.97 -15.27 -2.33
CA ARG A 57 10.27 -15.93 -3.42
C ARG A 57 9.75 -17.32 -3.06
N SER A 58 10.41 -18.04 -2.15
CA SER A 58 9.94 -19.33 -1.64
C SER A 58 8.64 -19.21 -0.83
N GLN A 59 8.36 -18.03 -0.26
CA GLN A 59 7.14 -17.74 0.49
C GLN A 59 6.01 -17.29 -0.41
N ILE A 60 6.30 -16.39 -1.35
CA ILE A 60 5.30 -15.86 -2.26
C ILE A 60 5.89 -15.50 -3.63
N HIS A 61 5.23 -15.99 -4.68
CA HIS A 61 5.68 -15.80 -6.07
C HIS A 61 4.55 -15.20 -6.91
N ILE A 62 4.38 -13.89 -6.80
CA ILE A 62 3.41 -13.09 -7.55
C ILE A 62 4.02 -12.76 -8.91
N GLN A 63 3.48 -13.29 -10.02
CA GLN A 63 4.06 -13.07 -11.36
C GLN A 63 3.30 -12.07 -12.21
N THR A 64 2.01 -12.34 -12.45
CA THR A 64 1.14 -11.54 -13.32
C THR A 64 -0.29 -11.52 -12.79
N PRO A 65 -0.50 -11.13 -11.51
CA PRO A 65 -1.85 -11.03 -10.99
C PRO A 65 -2.61 -9.95 -11.76
N GLU A 66 -3.92 -10.14 -11.86
CA GLU A 66 -4.83 -9.05 -12.19
C GLU A 66 -4.76 -7.98 -11.08
N PRO A 67 -5.10 -6.70 -11.35
CA PRO A 67 -5.14 -5.68 -10.32
C PRO A 67 -6.02 -6.12 -9.14
N GLY A 68 -5.50 -5.99 -7.92
CA GLY A 68 -6.19 -6.47 -6.72
C GLY A 68 -6.04 -7.97 -6.46
N GLY A 69 -5.24 -8.69 -7.26
CA GLY A 69 -4.74 -10.03 -6.93
C GLY A 69 -3.57 -9.98 -5.94
N GLY A 70 -2.84 -11.09 -5.80
CA GLY A 70 -1.79 -11.28 -4.81
C GLY A 70 -2.34 -11.54 -3.41
N VAL A 71 -1.62 -11.10 -2.37
CA VAL A 71 -1.87 -11.46 -0.96
C VAL A 71 -3.06 -10.68 -0.39
N TRP A 72 -4.18 -11.37 -0.18
CA TRP A 72 -5.42 -10.81 0.38
C TRP A 72 -5.36 -10.71 1.91
N ALA A 73 -6.50 -10.53 2.58
CA ALA A 73 -6.57 -10.38 4.03
C ALA A 73 -5.69 -11.39 4.76
N THR A 74 -4.85 -10.86 5.64
CA THR A 74 -3.86 -11.61 6.41
C THR A 74 -4.26 -11.63 7.87
N THR A 75 -4.20 -12.80 8.49
CA THR A 75 -4.51 -12.98 9.91
C THR A 75 -3.22 -13.24 10.67
N LEU A 76 -2.95 -12.44 11.72
CA LEU A 76 -1.82 -12.63 12.64
C LEU A 76 -2.29 -13.27 13.94
N ARG A 77 -1.67 -14.35 14.39
CA ARG A 77 -1.94 -15.03 15.67
C ARG A 77 -0.66 -15.35 16.41
N TYR A 78 -0.75 -15.53 17.73
CA TYR A 78 0.35 -15.94 18.58
C TYR A 78 -0.08 -17.06 19.51
N HIS A 79 0.73 -18.11 19.59
CA HIS A 79 0.51 -19.25 20.47
C HIS A 79 1.85 -19.87 20.87
N ASP A 80 2.04 -20.09 22.18
CA ASP A 80 3.18 -20.80 22.76
C ASP A 80 4.55 -20.37 22.22
N GLY A 81 4.79 -19.05 22.16
CA GLY A 81 6.07 -18.50 21.71
C GLY A 81 6.18 -18.28 20.20
N VAL A 82 5.20 -18.74 19.42
CA VAL A 82 5.23 -18.71 17.96
C VAL A 82 4.17 -17.77 17.41
N TYR A 83 4.58 -16.92 16.47
CA TYR A 83 3.72 -16.07 15.66
C TYR A 83 3.36 -16.79 14.36
N TYR A 84 2.11 -16.64 13.94
CA TYR A 84 1.56 -17.23 12.72
C TYR A 84 0.92 -16.12 11.89
N ILE A 85 1.26 -16.05 10.60
CA ILE A 85 0.51 -15.24 9.62
C ILE A 85 -0.12 -16.20 8.62
N ILE A 86 -1.44 -16.12 8.51
CA ILE A 86 -2.26 -16.90 7.59
C ILE A 86 -2.71 -15.97 6.48
N ALA A 87 -2.64 -16.44 5.24
CA ALA A 87 -3.02 -15.66 4.08
C ALA A 87 -3.46 -16.56 2.92
N ALA A 88 -4.05 -15.92 1.91
CA ALA A 88 -4.29 -16.52 0.62
C ALA A 88 -3.84 -15.54 -0.49
N SER A 89 -3.35 -16.07 -1.62
CA SER A 89 -2.85 -15.25 -2.72
C SER A 89 -3.59 -15.53 -4.03
N PHE A 90 -4.45 -14.61 -4.46
CA PHE A 90 -5.22 -14.74 -5.69
C PHE A 90 -4.40 -14.37 -6.92
N GLU A 91 -4.32 -15.24 -7.92
CA GLU A 91 -3.76 -14.83 -9.22
C GLU A 91 -4.80 -14.14 -10.11
N ARG A 92 -6.07 -14.58 -10.02
CA ARG A 92 -7.17 -14.13 -10.87
C ARG A 92 -8.43 -13.88 -10.05
N TYR A 93 -9.03 -12.70 -10.22
CA TYR A 93 -10.26 -12.32 -9.52
C TYR A 93 -11.14 -11.45 -10.43
N ARG A 94 -12.15 -12.07 -11.08
CA ARG A 94 -13.10 -11.38 -11.96
C ARG A 94 -14.52 -11.45 -11.42
N PRO A 95 -14.88 -10.57 -10.48
CA PRO A 95 -16.24 -10.53 -9.95
C PRO A 95 -17.29 -10.16 -11.01
N GLN A 96 -16.89 -9.46 -12.08
CA GLN A 96 -17.80 -9.09 -13.18
C GLN A 96 -18.28 -10.30 -14.00
N ASP A 97 -17.42 -11.31 -14.16
CA ASP A 97 -17.69 -12.52 -14.97
C ASP A 97 -17.94 -13.77 -14.10
N ASP A 98 -17.92 -13.61 -12.78
CA ASP A 98 -17.88 -14.71 -11.79
C ASP A 98 -16.81 -15.78 -12.06
N ASP A 99 -15.66 -15.37 -12.62
CA ASP A 99 -14.54 -16.24 -12.96
C ASP A 99 -13.40 -16.03 -11.96
N ARG A 100 -13.37 -16.89 -10.94
CA ARG A 100 -12.43 -16.80 -9.81
C ARG A 100 -11.62 -18.08 -9.70
N VAL A 101 -10.30 -17.92 -9.59
CA VAL A 101 -9.40 -19.03 -9.24
C VAL A 101 -9.17 -18.97 -7.73
N TRP A 102 -9.78 -19.90 -7.01
CA TRP A 102 -9.63 -19.98 -5.56
C TRP A 102 -8.19 -20.38 -5.20
N PRO A 103 -7.46 -19.54 -4.44
CA PRO A 103 -6.13 -19.90 -3.99
C PRO A 103 -6.20 -20.96 -2.89
N ARG A 104 -5.10 -21.69 -2.73
CA ARG A 104 -4.88 -22.46 -1.50
C ARG A 104 -4.47 -21.52 -0.38
N GLY A 105 -5.06 -21.73 0.79
CA GLY A 105 -4.61 -21.09 2.00
C GLY A 105 -3.21 -21.52 2.38
N PHE A 106 -2.48 -20.63 3.04
CA PHE A 106 -1.18 -20.96 3.63
C PHE A 106 -0.94 -20.16 4.90
N TYR A 107 -0.01 -20.66 5.72
CA TYR A 107 0.56 -19.88 6.81
C TYR A 107 2.08 -19.91 6.78
N VAL A 108 2.67 -18.85 7.33
CA VAL A 108 4.09 -18.75 7.70
C VAL A 108 4.19 -18.53 9.20
N LYS A 109 5.30 -18.96 9.81
CA LYS A 109 5.50 -18.82 11.25
C LYS A 109 6.90 -18.34 11.61
N THR A 110 7.02 -17.72 12.78
CA THR A 110 8.31 -17.33 13.37
C THR A 110 8.23 -17.30 14.89
N GLU A 111 9.36 -17.50 15.58
CA GLU A 111 9.52 -17.21 17.01
C GLU A 111 10.00 -15.77 17.27
N ASN A 112 10.50 -15.08 16.23
CA ASN A 112 11.03 -13.73 16.31
C ASN A 112 10.37 -12.79 15.28
N ILE A 113 9.25 -12.18 15.66
CA ILE A 113 8.49 -11.28 14.78
C ILE A 113 9.29 -10.04 14.32
N TRP A 114 10.37 -9.68 15.03
CA TRP A 114 11.22 -8.53 14.72
C TRP A 114 12.21 -8.77 13.58
N ASP A 115 12.45 -10.04 13.22
CA ASP A 115 13.35 -10.42 12.15
C ASP A 115 12.55 -10.93 10.94
N SER A 116 12.49 -10.11 9.88
CA SER A 116 11.79 -10.48 8.64
C SER A 116 12.42 -11.69 7.93
N GLY A 117 13.68 -12.04 8.23
CA GLY A 117 14.35 -13.22 7.70
C GLY A 117 13.94 -14.53 8.39
N SER A 118 13.42 -14.45 9.62
CA SER A 118 13.11 -15.61 10.46
C SER A 118 11.80 -16.34 10.11
N TRP A 119 10.93 -15.72 9.30
CA TRP A 119 9.67 -16.33 8.87
C TRP A 119 9.91 -17.58 8.05
N SER A 120 9.17 -18.65 8.33
CA SER A 120 9.26 -19.92 7.61
C SER A 120 8.86 -19.81 6.15
N ASP A 121 9.18 -20.85 5.37
CA ASP A 121 8.49 -21.12 4.11
C ASP A 121 7.01 -21.50 4.36
N PRO A 122 6.13 -21.41 3.35
CA PRO A 122 4.69 -21.47 3.55
C PRO A 122 4.24 -22.93 3.73
N VAL A 123 3.37 -23.15 4.72
CA VAL A 123 2.66 -24.42 4.91
C VAL A 123 1.26 -24.24 4.35
N PHE A 124 0.98 -24.94 3.24
CA PHE A 124 -0.31 -24.89 2.56
C PHE A 124 -1.33 -25.81 3.23
N PHE A 125 -2.60 -25.44 3.10
CA PHE A 125 -3.73 -26.26 3.51
C PHE A 125 -4.88 -26.19 2.49
N ASP A 126 -5.66 -27.26 2.41
CA ASP A 126 -6.61 -27.49 1.31
C ASP A 126 -8.02 -26.95 1.58
N GLN A 127 -8.14 -25.90 2.39
CA GLN A 127 -9.43 -25.26 2.66
C GLN A 127 -9.69 -24.15 1.64
N VAL A 128 -10.81 -24.29 0.91
CA VAL A 128 -11.24 -23.32 -0.10
C VAL A 128 -11.83 -22.10 0.56
N GLY A 129 -11.41 -20.90 0.16
CA GLY A 129 -11.95 -19.63 0.64
C GLY A 129 -10.87 -18.57 0.81
N PHE A 130 -11.27 -17.44 1.38
CA PHE A 130 -10.41 -16.32 1.72
C PHE A 130 -10.77 -15.83 3.14
N ASP A 131 -10.06 -14.82 3.64
CA ASP A 131 -10.20 -14.29 5.00
C ASP A 131 -10.07 -15.39 6.08
N GLN A 132 -9.01 -16.17 5.95
CA GLN A 132 -8.77 -17.35 6.78
C GLN A 132 -8.27 -16.93 8.17
N ASP A 133 -8.89 -17.46 9.22
CA ASP A 133 -8.53 -17.16 10.61
C ASP A 133 -8.32 -18.45 11.42
N THR A 134 -7.44 -18.43 12.42
CA THR A 134 -7.32 -19.47 13.44
C THR A 134 -7.46 -18.89 14.84
N SER A 135 -8.09 -19.66 15.74
CA SER A 135 -8.06 -19.34 17.17
C SER A 135 -7.40 -20.48 17.97
N PRO A 136 -6.29 -20.22 18.69
CA PRO A 136 -5.67 -21.22 19.56
C PRO A 136 -6.47 -21.50 20.84
N SER A 137 -7.49 -20.70 21.19
CA SER A 137 -8.33 -20.93 22.38
C SER A 137 -9.37 -22.03 22.18
N ILE A 138 -9.49 -22.58 20.97
CA ILE A 138 -10.32 -23.73 20.63
C ILE A 138 -9.34 -24.82 20.16
N SER A 139 -9.20 -25.88 20.96
CA SER A 139 -8.43 -27.14 20.77
C SER A 139 -8.01 -27.50 19.32
N PRO A 140 -6.86 -28.19 19.13
CA PRO A 140 -5.79 -27.69 18.28
C PRO A 140 -6.25 -27.33 16.86
N LEU A 141 -6.11 -26.04 16.52
CA LEU A 141 -6.19 -25.47 15.18
C LEU A 141 -7.58 -25.54 14.50
N LEU A 142 -8.56 -24.83 15.05
CA LEU A 142 -9.78 -24.52 14.31
C LEU A 142 -9.53 -23.35 13.34
N ILE A 143 -9.58 -23.62 12.03
CA ILE A 143 -9.58 -22.59 10.97
C ILE A 143 -11.03 -22.21 10.65
N LEU A 144 -11.38 -20.93 10.75
CA LEU A 144 -12.66 -20.40 10.28
C LEU A 144 -12.51 -19.64 8.96
N LEU A 145 -13.57 -19.72 8.16
CA LEU A 145 -13.61 -19.22 6.79
C LEU A 145 -14.89 -18.44 6.51
N ALA A 146 -14.78 -17.45 5.64
CA ALA A 146 -15.91 -17.04 4.82
C ALA A 146 -16.02 -17.99 3.61
N VAL A 147 -17.11 -18.77 3.54
CA VAL A 147 -17.48 -19.58 2.35
C VAL A 147 -18.71 -18.94 1.71
N LEU A 148 -18.65 -18.63 0.41
CA LEU A 148 -19.83 -18.17 -0.33
C LEU A 148 -20.71 -19.37 -0.72
N PRO A 149 -22.03 -19.31 -0.48
CA PRO A 149 -22.94 -20.35 -0.95
C PRO A 149 -23.07 -20.32 -2.49
N PRO A 150 -23.35 -21.47 -3.14
CA PRO A 150 -23.38 -21.62 -4.60
C PRO A 150 -24.53 -20.88 -5.31
N GLN A 151 -25.38 -20.13 -4.60
CA GLN A 151 -26.46 -19.36 -5.21
C GLN A 151 -26.57 -17.95 -4.61
N ASN A 152 -26.17 -16.95 -5.40
CA ASN A 152 -26.65 -15.57 -5.43
C ASN A 152 -27.16 -14.95 -4.10
N ARG A 153 -26.30 -14.91 -3.09
CA ARG A 153 -26.38 -13.87 -2.03
C ARG A 153 -25.00 -13.27 -1.80
N SER A 154 -25.00 -11.94 -1.72
CA SER A 154 -23.86 -11.06 -1.52
C SER A 154 -22.95 -11.51 -0.38
N SER A 155 -21.64 -11.57 -0.68
CA SER A 155 -20.50 -11.44 0.24
C SER A 155 -20.70 -11.99 1.66
N SER A 156 -20.40 -13.27 1.90
CA SER A 156 -19.91 -13.68 3.21
C SER A 156 -18.45 -13.24 3.31
N GLU A 157 -18.16 -12.44 4.33
CA GLU A 157 -16.88 -11.77 4.61
C GLU A 157 -16.37 -12.20 5.99
N SER A 158 -15.07 -12.00 6.25
CA SER A 158 -14.31 -12.31 7.48
C SER A 158 -15.11 -12.76 8.71
N LEU A 159 -14.78 -13.93 9.26
CA LEU A 159 -15.29 -14.41 10.54
C LEU A 159 -14.21 -14.40 11.63
N PRO A 160 -13.76 -13.24 12.14
CA PRO A 160 -12.85 -13.23 13.27
C PRO A 160 -13.54 -13.85 14.48
N LEU A 161 -12.85 -14.80 15.12
CA LEU A 161 -13.40 -15.54 16.24
C LEU A 161 -12.87 -14.95 17.55
N VAL A 162 -13.78 -14.52 18.42
CA VAL A 162 -13.42 -14.10 19.77
C VAL A 162 -14.16 -14.93 20.80
N SER A 163 -13.42 -15.61 21.68
CA SER A 163 -13.97 -16.27 22.86
C SER A 163 -13.95 -15.31 24.05
N ARG A 164 -15.11 -15.06 24.69
CA ARG A 164 -15.20 -14.32 25.95
C ARG A 164 -16.18 -15.01 26.90
N ARG A 165 -15.70 -15.38 28.09
CA ARG A 165 -16.42 -16.27 29.03
C ARG A 165 -16.76 -17.59 28.34
N ASP A 166 -18.00 -18.07 28.47
CA ASP A 166 -18.48 -19.33 27.90
C ASP A 166 -19.13 -19.15 26.50
N ARG A 167 -18.84 -18.03 25.81
CA ARG A 167 -19.42 -17.70 24.50
C ARG A 167 -18.33 -17.48 23.45
N ILE A 168 -18.64 -17.96 22.25
CA ILE A 168 -17.90 -17.71 21.02
C ILE A 168 -18.65 -16.64 20.22
N TYR A 169 -17.97 -15.55 19.90
CA TYR A 169 -18.47 -14.49 19.04
C TYR A 169 -17.85 -14.64 17.65
N LEU A 170 -18.71 -14.68 16.64
CA LEU A 170 -18.35 -14.57 15.24
C LEU A 170 -18.78 -13.18 14.79
N SER A 171 -17.83 -12.33 14.40
CA SER A 171 -18.18 -11.12 13.66
C SER A 171 -18.35 -11.49 12.19
N ALA A 172 -19.34 -10.93 11.51
CA ALA A 172 -19.42 -10.97 10.05
C ALA A 172 -19.45 -9.52 9.55
N GLU A 173 -19.02 -9.32 8.29
CA GLU A 173 -18.78 -8.03 7.61
C GLU A 173 -17.39 -7.43 7.89
N ASN A 174 -16.90 -6.62 6.93
CA ASN A 174 -15.62 -5.87 6.83
C ASN A 174 -15.10 -5.09 8.08
N THR A 175 -15.69 -5.33 9.25
CA THR A 175 -15.28 -4.89 10.58
C THR A 175 -14.53 -6.05 11.28
N ILE A 176 -13.20 -6.10 11.14
CA ILE A 176 -12.41 -7.12 11.85
C ILE A 176 -12.25 -6.72 13.33
N ILE A 177 -13.16 -7.17 14.18
CA ILE A 177 -13.22 -6.78 15.58
C ILE A 177 -12.21 -7.57 16.40
N PHE A 178 -11.14 -6.91 16.85
CA PHE A 178 -10.24 -7.45 17.87
C PHE A 178 -10.53 -6.86 19.22
N LEU A 179 -10.73 -7.73 20.21
CA LEU A 179 -10.99 -7.35 21.58
C LEU A 179 -9.71 -7.58 22.39
N LEU A 180 -9.17 -6.50 22.94
CA LEU A 180 -7.98 -6.61 23.77
C LEU A 180 -8.30 -7.37 25.07
N PRO A 181 -7.41 -8.26 25.55
CA PRO A 181 -7.65 -9.06 26.76
C PRO A 181 -7.90 -8.20 28.00
N LYS A 182 -8.59 -8.78 29.00
CA LYS A 182 -9.00 -8.16 30.28
C LYS A 182 -7.94 -7.19 30.83
N GLY A 183 -8.36 -5.95 31.06
CA GLY A 183 -7.53 -4.88 31.63
C GLY A 183 -6.86 -3.98 30.60
N ALA A 184 -6.83 -4.35 29.31
CA ALA A 184 -6.51 -3.42 28.22
C ALA A 184 -7.77 -2.72 27.71
N GLN A 185 -7.54 -1.53 27.19
CA GLN A 185 -8.55 -0.58 26.76
C GLN A 185 -9.61 -1.20 25.85
N LYS A 186 -10.85 -0.76 26.10
CA LYS A 186 -12.08 -1.04 25.35
C LYS A 186 -11.97 -0.50 23.93
N ALA A 187 -11.29 -1.19 23.01
CA ALA A 187 -11.12 -0.74 21.62
C ALA A 187 -11.10 -1.89 20.60
N ALA A 188 -11.45 -1.57 19.34
CA ALA A 188 -11.34 -2.42 18.15
C ALA A 188 -10.69 -1.63 17.01
N ILE A 189 -10.10 -2.37 16.08
CA ILE A 189 -9.49 -1.83 14.86
C ILE A 189 -10.39 -2.20 13.68
N VAL A 190 -10.58 -1.30 12.73
CA VAL A 190 -11.51 -1.49 11.62
C VAL A 190 -10.93 -0.92 10.32
N ASN A 191 -11.39 -1.47 9.19
CA ASN A 191 -11.14 -0.88 7.88
C ASN A 191 -11.93 0.43 7.72
N GLY A 192 -11.34 1.44 7.10
CA GLY A 192 -12.05 2.67 6.73
C GLY A 192 -11.51 3.32 5.46
N LEU A 193 -12.29 4.23 4.90
CA LEU A 193 -11.92 5.09 3.77
C LEU A 193 -11.75 6.54 4.26
N GLY A 194 -10.79 7.28 3.71
CA GLY A 194 -10.44 8.64 4.14
C GLY A 194 -11.48 9.73 3.82
N ARG A 195 -11.14 10.98 4.20
CA ARG A 195 -11.97 12.21 4.27
C ARG A 195 -12.90 12.57 3.09
N ARG A 196 -12.75 11.99 1.90
CA ARG A 196 -13.48 12.40 0.67
C ARG A 196 -13.96 11.25 -0.21
N CYS A 197 -14.08 10.05 0.35
CA CYS A 197 -14.52 8.89 -0.41
C CYS A 197 -16.05 8.88 -0.43
N THR A 198 -16.66 9.09 -1.61
CA THR A 198 -18.11 8.96 -1.79
C THR A 198 -18.43 7.58 -2.37
N GLY A 199 -18.96 6.69 -1.55
CA GLY A 199 -19.33 5.34 -2.00
C GLY A 199 -19.56 4.37 -0.84
N LYS A 200 -20.43 3.38 -1.04
CA LYS A 200 -20.50 2.21 -0.16
C LYS A 200 -19.13 1.51 -0.16
N MET A 201 -18.73 0.91 0.97
CA MET A 201 -17.48 0.15 1.17
C MET A 201 -17.16 -0.89 0.07
N VAL A 202 -18.16 -1.27 -0.72
CA VAL A 202 -18.03 -2.19 -1.85
C VAL A 202 -18.18 -1.42 -3.17
N GLY A 203 -17.08 -1.32 -3.93
CA GLY A 203 -17.11 -1.03 -5.37
C GLY A 203 -17.17 0.44 -5.79
N CYS A 204 -17.09 1.42 -4.89
CA CYS A 204 -16.97 2.85 -5.26
C CYS A 204 -15.78 3.50 -4.54
N PHE A 205 -14.60 3.45 -5.17
CA PHE A 205 -13.37 4.12 -4.72
C PHE A 205 -13.17 5.50 -5.35
N ALA A 206 -14.18 6.03 -6.06
CA ALA A 206 -14.09 7.32 -6.74
C ALA A 206 -13.69 8.43 -5.76
N GLY A 207 -12.52 9.05 -6.01
CA GLY A 207 -11.98 10.13 -5.17
C GLY A 207 -11.16 9.68 -3.94
N CYS A 208 -10.99 8.37 -3.72
CA CYS A 208 -10.26 7.83 -2.57
C CYS A 208 -8.81 7.46 -2.95
N SER A 209 -7.92 8.45 -3.02
CA SER A 209 -6.54 8.23 -3.47
C SER A 209 -5.73 7.32 -2.54
N THR A 210 -5.92 7.39 -1.22
CA THR A 210 -5.09 6.65 -0.25
C THR A 210 -5.43 5.15 -0.14
N GLY A 211 -6.53 4.69 -0.74
CA GLY A 211 -7.03 3.34 -0.55
C GLY A 211 -7.72 3.14 0.81
N ARG A 212 -7.89 1.88 1.22
CA ARG A 212 -8.40 1.52 2.56
C ARG A 212 -7.29 1.68 3.60
N GLU A 213 -7.64 2.29 4.73
CA GLU A 213 -6.73 2.66 5.82
C GLU A 213 -7.20 1.99 7.13
N THR A 214 -6.33 1.95 8.15
CA THR A 214 -6.63 1.31 9.44
C THR A 214 -7.10 2.33 10.48
N PHE A 215 -8.26 2.08 11.08
CA PHE A 215 -8.91 2.96 12.06
C PHE A 215 -8.98 2.29 13.44
N LEU A 216 -8.90 3.09 14.51
CA LEU A 216 -9.14 2.66 15.89
C LEU A 216 -10.47 3.22 16.38
N ILE A 217 -11.29 2.38 17.01
CA ILE A 217 -12.56 2.78 17.62
C ILE A 217 -12.71 2.21 19.04
N PRO A 218 -13.38 2.91 19.97
CA PRO A 218 -13.67 2.35 21.28
C PRO A 218 -14.78 1.27 21.20
N VAL A 219 -14.74 0.28 22.09
CA VAL A 219 -15.70 -0.82 22.17
C VAL A 219 -16.17 -1.04 23.60
N GLU A 220 -17.43 -0.75 23.85
CA GLU A 220 -18.07 -0.98 25.14
C GLU A 220 -18.79 -2.34 25.14
N TRP A 221 -19.06 -2.88 26.33
CA TRP A 221 -19.78 -4.14 26.47
C TRP A 221 -21.00 -3.91 27.33
N LYS A 222 -22.16 -4.27 26.81
CA LYS A 222 -23.44 -4.18 27.50
C LYS A 222 -24.19 -5.48 27.26
N ASP A 223 -24.64 -6.12 28.34
CA ASP A 223 -25.41 -7.36 28.29
C ASP A 223 -24.74 -8.46 27.44
N ASP A 224 -23.41 -8.58 27.58
CA ASP A 224 -22.56 -9.50 26.81
C ASP A 224 -22.59 -9.30 25.29
N TRP A 225 -22.96 -8.10 24.81
CA TRP A 225 -22.82 -7.66 23.44
C TRP A 225 -21.84 -6.48 23.32
N PRO A 226 -20.98 -6.46 22.28
CA PRO A 226 -20.12 -5.31 22.01
C PRO A 226 -20.93 -4.15 21.41
N ILE A 227 -20.65 -2.94 21.88
CA ILE A 227 -21.16 -1.68 21.35
C ILE A 227 -19.98 -0.91 20.76
N PHE A 228 -19.92 -0.85 19.45
CA PHE A 228 -18.86 -0.17 18.70
C PHE A 228 -19.06 1.34 18.70
N ASN A 229 -17.99 2.06 18.99
CA ASN A 229 -17.95 3.52 18.95
C ASN A 229 -19.14 4.20 19.65
N ARG A 230 -19.62 3.60 20.75
CA ARG A 230 -20.80 4.06 21.50
C ARG A 230 -22.08 4.17 20.64
N GLY A 231 -22.21 3.32 19.62
CA GLY A 231 -23.31 3.34 18.65
C GLY A 231 -23.27 4.50 17.65
N LYS A 232 -22.16 5.24 17.59
CA LYS A 232 -21.98 6.38 16.67
C LYS A 232 -21.19 5.98 15.43
N LYS A 233 -21.40 6.70 14.33
CA LYS A 233 -20.56 6.60 13.12
C LYS A 233 -19.09 6.87 13.46
N ILE A 234 -18.19 6.15 12.78
CA ILE A 234 -16.75 6.33 12.93
C ILE A 234 -16.37 7.73 12.46
N SER A 235 -15.63 8.46 13.29
CA SER A 235 -15.15 9.80 13.01
C SER A 235 -13.63 9.83 12.88
N LEU A 236 -13.14 10.86 12.19
CA LEU A 236 -11.69 11.12 12.05
C LEU A 236 -11.07 11.62 13.34
N GLN A 237 -11.86 12.25 14.21
CA GLN A 237 -11.44 12.61 15.55
C GLN A 237 -12.28 11.83 16.53
N SER A 238 -11.63 11.08 17.40
CA SER A 238 -12.30 10.25 18.39
C SER A 238 -11.92 10.70 19.81
N ASP A 239 -12.93 10.68 20.69
CA ASP A 239 -12.77 11.04 22.09
C ASP A 239 -12.85 9.79 22.97
N THR A 240 -11.67 9.21 23.19
CA THR A 240 -11.46 8.10 24.12
C THR A 240 -10.55 8.55 25.25
N PRO A 241 -10.98 8.44 26.52
CA PRO A 241 -10.15 8.74 27.67
C PRO A 241 -8.83 7.95 27.63
N HIS A 242 -7.72 8.58 28.05
CA HIS A 242 -6.37 8.01 28.09
C HIS A 242 -5.63 7.84 26.75
N LEU A 243 -6.24 8.23 25.61
CA LEU A 243 -5.57 8.28 24.32
C LEU A 243 -5.25 9.72 23.90
N TYR A 244 -4.07 9.90 23.33
CA TYR A 244 -3.50 11.19 22.94
C TYR A 244 -3.50 11.39 21.43
N GLU A 245 -3.41 12.65 21.02
CA GLU A 245 -3.30 13.00 19.61
C GLU A 245 -1.86 12.80 19.14
N TYR A 246 -1.65 11.87 18.23
CA TYR A 246 -0.37 11.67 17.57
C TYR A 246 -0.38 12.35 16.21
N GLN A 247 0.58 13.24 15.99
CA GLN A 247 0.84 13.80 14.68
C GLN A 247 1.86 12.92 13.97
N HIS A 248 1.46 12.33 12.84
CA HIS A 248 2.39 11.60 12.00
C HIS A 248 3.49 12.55 11.48
N PRO A 249 4.73 12.05 11.33
CA PRO A 249 5.80 12.83 10.72
C PRO A 249 5.35 13.40 9.38
N VAL A 250 5.49 14.72 9.24
CA VAL A 250 5.00 15.49 8.08
C VAL A 250 6.01 15.45 6.92
N ALA A 251 7.22 14.97 7.19
CA ALA A 251 8.31 14.85 6.24
C ALA A 251 8.98 13.47 6.36
N TRP A 252 9.31 12.91 5.20
CA TRP A 252 10.10 11.70 5.06
C TRP A 252 11.10 11.93 3.91
N ARG A 253 12.28 11.32 4.06
CA ARG A 253 13.35 11.34 3.08
C ARG A 253 14.16 10.05 3.15
N ASP A 254 14.42 9.47 1.99
CA ASP A 254 15.47 8.47 1.80
C ASP A 254 16.63 9.12 1.04
N ASP A 255 17.81 9.10 1.63
CA ASP A 255 19.06 9.51 0.99
C ASP A 255 19.88 8.33 0.47
N PHE A 256 19.38 7.10 0.68
CA PHE A 256 20.04 5.87 0.25
C PHE A 256 21.49 5.74 0.76
N SER A 257 21.77 6.29 1.95
CA SER A 257 23.06 6.17 2.64
C SER A 257 23.28 4.81 3.29
N SER A 258 22.18 4.10 3.61
CA SER A 258 22.20 2.73 4.12
C SER A 258 22.52 1.71 3.01
N PRO A 259 23.24 0.61 3.30
CA PRO A 259 23.45 -0.48 2.36
C PRO A 259 22.18 -1.31 2.08
N GLU A 260 21.14 -1.13 2.91
CA GLU A 260 19.83 -1.77 2.77
C GLU A 260 18.74 -0.73 2.51
N LEU A 261 17.74 -1.10 1.69
CA LEU A 261 16.58 -0.24 1.44
C LEU A 261 15.81 -0.03 2.73
N GLN A 262 15.42 1.22 3.00
CA GLN A 262 14.54 1.52 4.13
C GLN A 262 13.23 0.73 4.03
N LEU A 263 12.66 0.36 5.18
CA LEU A 263 11.33 -0.24 5.23
C LEU A 263 10.28 0.69 4.57
N GLY A 264 9.27 0.06 3.96
CA GLY A 264 8.19 0.73 3.26
C GLY A 264 8.43 0.97 1.77
N TRP A 265 9.56 0.52 1.22
CA TRP A 265 9.72 0.34 -0.22
C TRP A 265 9.09 -0.99 -0.66
N TYR A 266 8.29 -0.92 -1.72
CA TYR A 266 7.60 -2.05 -2.32
C TYR A 266 7.99 -2.19 -3.79
N ARG A 267 7.84 -3.40 -4.29
CA ARG A 267 7.92 -3.79 -5.68
C ARG A 267 6.53 -4.16 -6.15
N LYS A 268 6.21 -3.85 -7.40
CA LYS A 268 5.09 -4.51 -8.08
C LYS A 268 5.50 -5.94 -8.39
N ASN A 269 4.78 -6.93 -7.87
CA ASN A 269 5.01 -8.36 -8.03
C ASN A 269 6.35 -8.85 -7.42
N THR A 270 6.56 -10.17 -7.39
CA THR A 270 7.80 -10.78 -6.87
C THR A 270 8.95 -10.60 -7.88
N PRO A 271 10.06 -9.93 -7.51
CA PRO A 271 11.19 -9.75 -8.41
C PRO A 271 11.90 -11.08 -8.70
N MET A 272 12.19 -11.35 -9.98
CA MET A 272 12.88 -12.58 -10.40
C MET A 272 14.41 -12.49 -10.39
N ARG A 273 14.93 -11.26 -10.33
CA ARG A 273 16.37 -10.94 -10.32
C ARG A 273 16.59 -9.68 -9.49
N THR A 274 17.81 -9.50 -9.00
CA THR A 274 18.22 -8.21 -8.43
C THR A 274 18.34 -7.19 -9.56
N ASP A 275 17.59 -6.10 -9.45
CA ASP A 275 17.56 -5.02 -10.44
C ASP A 275 17.80 -3.64 -9.82
N TYR A 276 18.48 -3.62 -8.67
CA TYR A 276 18.92 -2.41 -8.00
C TYR A 276 20.22 -2.64 -7.21
N SER A 277 20.90 -1.55 -6.87
CA SER A 277 22.06 -1.56 -5.97
C SER A 277 22.12 -0.26 -5.14
N LEU A 278 22.48 -0.38 -3.86
CA LEU A 278 22.78 0.76 -2.98
C LEU A 278 24.28 0.96 -2.78
N THR A 279 25.10 0.02 -3.26
CA THR A 279 26.55 -0.02 -3.01
C THR A 279 27.37 0.30 -4.26
N GLU A 280 26.82 0.10 -5.47
CA GLU A 280 27.49 0.44 -6.73
C GLU A 280 27.81 1.95 -6.84
N ARG A 281 27.00 2.78 -6.17
CA ARG A 281 27.29 4.20 -5.98
C ARG A 281 26.75 4.63 -4.61
N PRO A 282 27.60 4.78 -3.58
CA PRO A 282 27.17 5.14 -2.23
C PRO A 282 26.29 6.40 -2.21
N ASN A 283 25.30 6.44 -1.31
CA ASN A 283 24.30 7.52 -1.18
C ASN A 283 23.33 7.65 -2.37
N HIS A 284 23.11 6.55 -3.10
CA HIS A 284 22.20 6.54 -4.24
C HIS A 284 21.53 5.18 -4.40
N LEU A 285 20.25 5.20 -4.76
CA LEU A 285 19.58 4.02 -5.29
C LEU A 285 19.87 3.91 -6.79
N ARG A 286 20.61 2.86 -7.16
CA ARG A 286 20.85 2.49 -8.55
C ARG A 286 19.78 1.55 -9.07
N LEU A 287 19.12 1.88 -10.18
CA LEU A 287 18.13 1.00 -10.81
C LEU A 287 18.65 0.42 -12.13
N HIS A 288 18.50 -0.89 -12.32
CA HIS A 288 18.87 -1.60 -13.55
C HIS A 288 17.60 -1.95 -14.32
N GLY A 289 17.17 -1.04 -15.19
CA GLY A 289 15.90 -1.16 -15.91
C GLY A 289 15.68 -2.52 -16.58
N GLY A 290 14.49 -3.08 -16.42
CA GLY A 290 14.07 -4.30 -17.11
C GLY A 290 13.52 -4.06 -18.52
N PRO A 291 13.20 -5.14 -19.26
CA PRO A 291 12.55 -5.04 -20.57
C PRO A 291 11.07 -4.62 -20.48
N TYR A 292 10.53 -4.64 -19.27
CA TYR A 292 9.12 -4.41 -18.93
C TYR A 292 8.88 -2.94 -18.59
N ASN A 293 7.98 -2.29 -19.30
CA ASN A 293 7.52 -0.94 -18.99
C ASN A 293 6.42 -0.97 -17.90
N LEU A 294 5.86 0.20 -17.58
CA LEU A 294 4.86 0.36 -16.51
C LEU A 294 3.49 -0.25 -16.84
N SER A 295 3.17 -0.45 -18.12
CA SER A 295 1.85 -0.96 -18.56
C SER A 295 1.74 -2.48 -18.61
N VAL A 296 2.77 -3.22 -18.20
CA VAL A 296 2.71 -4.69 -18.23
C VAL A 296 2.22 -5.26 -16.89
N PRO A 297 1.51 -6.41 -16.91
CA PRO A 297 1.06 -7.07 -15.69
C PRO A 297 2.22 -7.73 -14.89
N SER A 298 3.43 -7.80 -15.44
CA SER A 298 4.60 -8.44 -14.81
C SER A 298 5.29 -7.54 -13.75
N CYS A 299 6.55 -7.85 -13.40
CA CYS A 299 7.39 -7.12 -12.45
C CYS A 299 8.37 -6.17 -13.19
N PRO A 300 7.98 -4.91 -13.48
CA PRO A 300 8.93 -3.90 -13.97
C PRO A 300 9.90 -3.49 -12.87
N THR A 301 11.01 -2.83 -13.24
CA THR A 301 11.90 -2.17 -12.28
C THR A 301 11.22 -0.92 -11.75
N LEU A 302 10.39 -1.14 -10.74
CA LEU A 302 9.47 -0.18 -10.15
C LEU A 302 9.51 -0.32 -8.62
N PHE A 303 9.93 0.76 -7.96
CA PHE A 303 9.97 0.88 -6.50
C PHE A 303 8.89 1.86 -6.06
N LEU A 304 8.03 1.44 -5.14
CA LEU A 304 6.83 2.15 -4.75
C LEU A 304 6.82 2.39 -3.23
N ARG A 305 6.21 3.48 -2.82
CA ARG A 305 5.82 3.76 -1.43
C ARG A 305 4.36 4.16 -1.40
N LYS A 306 3.66 3.81 -0.33
CA LYS A 306 2.26 4.17 -0.12
C LYS A 306 2.13 5.70 -0.01
N GLN A 307 1.17 6.28 -0.72
CA GLN A 307 0.76 7.66 -0.44
C GLN A 307 -0.06 7.67 0.85
N ILE A 308 0.45 8.33 1.89
CA ILE A 308 -0.16 8.36 3.23
C ILE A 308 -0.84 9.71 3.56
N HIS A 309 -0.67 10.71 2.69
CA HIS A 309 -1.31 12.03 2.84
C HIS A 309 -2.00 12.43 1.54
N HIS A 310 -3.15 13.09 1.67
CA HIS A 310 -3.87 13.61 0.51
C HIS A 310 -3.13 14.80 -0.12
N TYR A 311 -2.61 15.71 0.70
CA TYR A 311 -1.78 16.84 0.28
C TYR A 311 -0.32 16.59 0.65
N CYS A 312 0.52 16.41 -0.36
CA CYS A 312 1.96 16.27 -0.20
C CYS A 312 2.70 16.57 -1.50
N THR A 313 4.00 16.80 -1.39
CA THR A 313 4.90 16.83 -2.55
C THR A 313 5.80 15.61 -2.51
N TRP A 314 6.00 14.97 -3.65
CA TRP A 314 7.02 13.95 -3.87
C TRP A 314 8.10 14.52 -4.79
N GLU A 315 9.32 14.58 -4.27
CA GLU A 315 10.50 15.00 -5.03
C GLU A 315 11.29 13.78 -5.51
N THR A 316 12.03 13.90 -6.61
CA THR A 316 12.99 12.88 -7.03
C THR A 316 14.09 13.54 -7.85
N LYS A 317 15.32 13.56 -7.36
CA LYS A 317 16.49 13.94 -8.18
C LYS A 317 17.02 12.72 -8.93
N LEU A 318 17.12 12.81 -10.24
CA LEU A 318 17.53 11.74 -11.14
C LEU A 318 18.76 12.14 -11.95
N SER A 319 19.82 11.33 -11.88
CA SER A 319 20.89 11.29 -12.89
C SER A 319 20.61 10.13 -13.84
N PHE A 320 20.40 10.44 -15.12
CA PHE A 320 20.17 9.44 -16.17
C PHE A 320 20.50 10.02 -17.55
N SER A 321 21.40 9.34 -18.26
CA SER A 321 21.83 9.67 -19.63
C SER A 321 21.41 8.52 -20.55
N PRO A 322 20.21 8.59 -21.17
CA PRO A 322 19.71 7.53 -22.03
C PRO A 322 20.54 7.45 -23.32
N GLU A 323 20.91 6.22 -23.71
CA GLU A 323 21.62 5.95 -24.98
C GLU A 323 20.67 5.47 -26.09
N SER A 324 19.42 5.16 -25.73
CA SER A 324 18.40 4.64 -26.64
C SER A 324 17.07 5.31 -26.38
N GLN A 325 16.32 5.59 -27.44
CA GLN A 325 14.96 6.12 -27.37
C GLN A 325 13.99 5.17 -26.66
N HIS A 326 14.34 3.89 -26.52
CA HIS A 326 13.53 2.88 -25.83
C HIS A 326 13.75 2.83 -24.31
N THR A 327 14.73 3.58 -23.80
CA THR A 327 15.06 3.62 -22.37
C THR A 327 14.43 4.84 -21.71
N GLU A 328 13.83 4.64 -20.53
CA GLU A 328 13.19 5.70 -19.75
C GLU A 328 13.38 5.43 -18.26
N ALA A 329 13.59 6.50 -17.50
CA ALA A 329 13.70 6.46 -16.05
C ALA A 329 13.05 7.70 -15.44
N GLY A 330 12.34 7.55 -14.32
CA GLY A 330 11.58 8.65 -13.76
C GLY A 330 10.84 8.32 -12.47
N THR A 331 9.82 9.12 -12.21
CA THR A 331 8.92 8.97 -11.07
C THR A 331 7.46 8.85 -11.52
N VAL A 332 6.64 8.15 -10.73
CA VAL A 332 5.28 7.75 -11.10
C VAL A 332 4.30 7.91 -9.95
N VAL A 333 3.07 8.32 -10.27
CA VAL A 333 1.87 8.09 -9.45
C VAL A 333 1.18 6.84 -9.97
N TRP A 334 1.01 5.84 -9.12
CA TRP A 334 0.68 4.48 -9.49
C TRP A 334 -0.63 4.02 -8.81
N TRP A 335 -1.62 3.61 -9.62
CA TRP A 335 -2.79 2.87 -9.14
C TRP A 335 -2.62 1.38 -9.41
N ASN A 336 -2.42 1.05 -10.69
CA ASN A 336 -2.23 -0.27 -11.24
C ASN A 336 -1.63 -0.13 -12.66
N TYR A 337 -1.34 -1.23 -13.34
CA TYR A 337 -0.68 -1.19 -14.65
C TYR A 337 -1.56 -0.69 -15.81
N PHE A 338 -2.86 -0.53 -15.61
CA PHE A 338 -3.76 0.16 -16.56
C PHE A 338 -3.88 1.65 -16.28
N THR A 339 -3.64 2.08 -15.04
CA THR A 339 -3.89 3.45 -14.58
C THR A 339 -2.71 3.97 -13.77
N TYR A 340 -1.88 4.79 -14.40
CA TYR A 340 -0.74 5.47 -13.77
C TYR A 340 -0.40 6.74 -14.55
N SER A 341 0.25 7.69 -13.89
CA SER A 341 0.82 8.88 -14.54
C SER A 341 2.30 9.00 -14.19
N SER A 342 3.16 9.17 -15.20
CA SER A 342 4.62 9.15 -15.03
C SER A 342 5.29 10.37 -15.64
N ILE A 343 6.37 10.83 -15.02
CA ILE A 343 7.29 11.81 -15.59
C ILE A 343 8.71 11.25 -15.53
N GLY A 344 9.41 11.26 -16.67
CA GLY A 344 10.73 10.63 -16.78
C GLY A 344 11.59 11.16 -17.90
N ILE A 345 12.86 10.80 -17.89
CA ILE A 345 13.88 11.20 -18.86
C ILE A 345 14.03 10.10 -19.92
N ARG A 346 14.10 10.48 -21.20
CA ARG A 346 14.46 9.59 -22.32
C ARG A 346 15.08 10.38 -23.49
N LEU A 347 15.51 9.71 -24.55
CA LEU A 347 15.84 10.38 -25.81
C LEU A 347 14.56 10.70 -26.60
N SER A 348 14.57 11.84 -27.29
CA SER A 348 13.48 12.30 -28.14
C SER A 348 13.26 11.33 -29.30
N PRO A 349 12.01 10.95 -29.60
CA PRO A 349 11.69 10.15 -30.78
C PRO A 349 11.78 10.96 -32.08
N THR A 350 11.72 12.29 -32.01
CA THR A 350 11.63 13.18 -33.19
C THR A 350 12.92 13.95 -33.48
N LYS A 351 13.78 14.12 -32.48
CA LYS A 351 15.03 14.88 -32.60
C LYS A 351 16.20 14.02 -32.13
N GLU A 352 17.03 13.60 -33.06
CA GLU A 352 18.17 12.72 -32.80
C GLU A 352 19.10 13.29 -31.73
N GLY A 353 19.50 12.45 -30.78
CA GLY A 353 20.39 12.82 -29.66
C GLY A 353 19.81 13.78 -28.62
N ALA A 354 18.64 14.37 -28.84
CA ALA A 354 18.03 15.28 -27.88
C ALA A 354 17.46 14.53 -26.68
N ARG A 355 17.82 14.98 -25.48
CA ARG A 355 17.28 14.46 -24.22
C ARG A 355 16.01 15.20 -23.86
N ILE A 356 14.97 14.49 -23.44
CA ILE A 356 13.66 15.05 -23.11
C ILE A 356 13.19 14.60 -21.73
N VAL A 357 12.30 15.40 -21.14
CA VAL A 357 11.35 14.95 -20.12
C VAL A 357 10.05 14.57 -20.82
N ARG A 358 9.62 13.33 -20.62
CA ARG A 358 8.34 12.80 -21.06
C ARG A 358 7.38 12.74 -19.89
N PHE A 359 6.23 13.41 -20.02
CA PHE A 359 5.08 13.22 -19.16
C PHE A 359 4.03 12.37 -19.87
N ARG A 360 3.59 11.32 -19.19
CA ARG A 360 2.54 10.41 -19.64
C ARG A 360 1.40 10.47 -18.62
N PRO A 361 0.30 11.16 -18.93
CA PRO A 361 -0.88 11.13 -18.08
C PRO A 361 -1.57 9.76 -18.16
N ALA A 362 -2.34 9.41 -17.13
CA ALA A 362 -3.17 8.20 -17.13
C ALA A 362 -4.24 8.22 -18.24
N GLU A 363 -4.63 9.41 -18.68
CA GLU A 363 -5.55 9.64 -19.80
C GLU A 363 -5.08 10.88 -20.58
N GLY A 364 -5.15 10.80 -21.90
CA GLY A 364 -4.74 11.88 -22.80
C GLY A 364 -3.38 11.67 -23.46
N GLU A 365 -2.90 12.71 -24.13
CA GLU A 365 -1.70 12.65 -24.96
C GLU A 365 -0.40 12.77 -24.15
N VAL A 366 0.64 12.11 -24.63
CA VAL A 366 1.99 12.22 -24.08
C VAL A 366 2.58 13.60 -24.41
N ILE A 367 3.20 14.22 -23.42
CA ILE A 367 3.82 15.55 -23.55
C ILE A 367 5.32 15.42 -23.36
N ASP A 368 6.09 15.84 -24.37
CA ASP A 368 7.55 15.86 -24.33
C ASP A 368 8.06 17.32 -24.21
N ARG A 369 9.06 17.53 -23.35
CA ARG A 369 9.80 18.80 -23.21
C ARG A 369 11.29 18.55 -23.36
N GLU A 370 11.95 19.26 -24.26
CA GLU A 370 13.39 19.18 -24.45
C GLU A 370 14.14 19.73 -23.24
N LEU A 371 15.12 18.96 -22.76
CA LEU A 371 16.06 19.40 -21.74
C LEU A 371 17.18 20.21 -22.39
N ARG A 372 17.65 21.26 -21.71
CA ARG A 372 18.72 22.12 -22.26
C ARG A 372 20.06 21.42 -22.23
N SER A 373 20.30 20.59 -21.21
CA SER A 373 21.54 19.85 -21.05
C SER A 373 21.37 18.37 -21.39
N ALA A 374 22.36 17.85 -22.12
CA ALA A 374 22.47 16.42 -22.44
C ALA A 374 22.83 15.56 -21.21
N VAL A 375 23.35 16.16 -20.12
CA VAL A 375 23.95 15.43 -18.99
C VAL A 375 23.52 15.90 -17.60
N SER A 376 22.69 16.95 -17.51
CA SER A 376 22.27 17.49 -16.21
C SER A 376 21.46 16.48 -15.39
N ASP A 377 21.62 16.51 -14.07
CA ASP A 377 20.64 15.92 -13.18
C ASP A 377 19.31 16.70 -13.27
N VAL A 378 18.19 15.99 -13.15
CA VAL A 378 16.86 16.58 -13.16
C VAL A 378 16.16 16.24 -11.87
N VAL A 379 15.56 17.25 -11.22
CA VAL A 379 14.65 17.07 -10.09
C VAL A 379 13.24 17.03 -10.62
N PHE A 380 12.50 15.97 -10.32
CA PHE A 380 11.07 15.82 -10.58
C PHE A 380 10.27 16.17 -9.34
N PHE A 381 9.09 16.74 -9.56
CA PHE A 381 8.11 17.08 -8.54
C PHE A 381 6.75 16.50 -8.93
N ILE A 382 6.10 15.86 -7.96
CA ILE A 382 4.68 15.49 -8.04
C ILE A 382 4.01 16.16 -6.85
N GLU A 383 3.16 17.15 -7.11
CA GLU A 383 2.26 17.71 -6.11
C GLU A 383 0.98 16.87 -6.08
N CYS A 384 0.67 16.30 -4.91
CA CYS A 384 -0.53 15.55 -4.63
C CYS A 384 -1.52 16.47 -3.90
N GLY A 385 -2.79 16.44 -4.30
CA GLY A 385 -3.86 17.18 -3.66
C GLY A 385 -5.20 16.85 -4.30
N ASP A 386 -5.99 17.88 -4.61
CA ASP A 386 -7.26 17.71 -5.32
C ASP A 386 -7.07 17.16 -6.75
N GLN A 387 -5.85 17.31 -7.28
CA GLN A 387 -5.32 16.74 -8.51
C GLN A 387 -3.82 16.46 -8.32
N TYR A 388 -3.22 15.71 -9.25
CA TYR A 388 -1.76 15.53 -9.31
C TYR A 388 -1.16 16.49 -10.32
N ARG A 389 -0.12 17.22 -9.94
CA ARG A 389 0.63 18.12 -10.84
C ARG A 389 2.08 17.66 -10.96
N PHE A 390 2.57 17.57 -12.20
CA PHE A 390 3.89 17.04 -12.54
C PHE A 390 4.80 18.16 -13.04
N GLY A 391 5.99 18.26 -12.45
CA GLY A 391 6.96 19.28 -12.79
C GLY A 391 8.39 18.77 -12.72
N PHE A 392 9.30 19.55 -13.30
CA PHE A 392 10.73 19.22 -13.30
C PHE A 392 11.62 20.47 -13.24
N LYS A 393 12.87 20.27 -12.87
CA LYS A 393 13.92 21.29 -12.83
C LYS A 393 15.28 20.69 -13.14
N GLU A 394 16.07 21.31 -14.02
CA GLU A 394 17.48 20.94 -14.24
C GLU A 394 18.35 21.51 -13.11
N VAL A 395 19.17 20.69 -12.45
CA VAL A 395 19.97 21.10 -11.27
C VAL A 395 20.97 22.21 -11.59
N ASN A 396 21.52 22.22 -12.80
CA ASN A 396 22.44 23.26 -13.29
C ASN A 396 21.79 24.19 -14.33
N GLY A 397 20.45 24.26 -14.34
CA GLY A 397 19.73 25.16 -15.24
C GLY A 397 19.84 26.62 -14.81
N THR A 398 19.71 27.54 -15.76
CA THR A 398 19.72 29.00 -15.50
C THR A 398 18.50 29.50 -14.73
N SER A 399 17.44 28.69 -14.60
CA SER A 399 16.23 29.04 -13.84
C SER A 399 16.12 28.19 -12.59
N SER A 400 15.84 28.84 -11.45
CA SER A 400 15.56 28.18 -10.18
C SER A 400 14.12 27.64 -10.07
N GLU A 401 13.23 28.01 -11.01
CA GLU A 401 11.80 27.70 -10.96
C GLU A 401 11.47 26.32 -11.52
N THR A 402 10.44 25.69 -10.94
CA THR A 402 9.89 24.41 -11.41
C THR A 402 9.09 24.61 -12.69
N GLN A 403 9.39 23.80 -13.71
CA GLN A 403 8.63 23.76 -14.96
C GLN A 403 7.51 22.72 -14.85
N TRP A 404 6.27 23.17 -14.81
CA TRP A 404 5.09 22.30 -14.78
C TRP A 404 4.72 21.83 -16.19
N ILE A 405 4.58 20.51 -16.37
CA ILE A 405 4.37 19.88 -17.68
C ILE A 405 2.96 19.33 -17.87
N GLY A 406 2.26 19.00 -16.78
CA GLY A 406 0.90 18.49 -16.86
C GLY A 406 0.25 18.20 -15.51
N GLU A 407 -1.05 17.96 -15.56
CA GLU A 407 -1.93 17.73 -14.41
C GLU A 407 -2.89 16.58 -14.70
N VAL A 408 -3.28 15.81 -13.68
CA VAL A 408 -4.24 14.70 -13.80
C VAL A 408 -5.20 14.72 -12.62
N GLN A 409 -6.50 14.60 -12.92
CA GLN A 409 -7.55 14.58 -11.90
C GLN A 409 -7.52 13.30 -11.08
N ASN A 410 -7.87 13.39 -9.79
CA ASN A 410 -8.00 12.23 -8.92
C ASN A 410 -8.99 11.19 -9.48
N SER A 411 -10.10 11.63 -10.06
CA SER A 411 -11.12 10.75 -10.66
C SER A 411 -10.56 9.89 -11.79
N THR A 412 -9.67 10.43 -12.62
CA THR A 412 -8.95 9.70 -13.67
C THR A 412 -7.96 8.69 -13.06
N MET A 413 -7.26 9.08 -12.00
CA MET A 413 -6.27 8.22 -11.34
C MET A 413 -6.89 7.08 -10.53
N THR A 414 -8.14 7.20 -10.10
CA THR A 414 -8.84 6.18 -9.29
C THR A 414 -9.86 5.37 -10.09
N GLN A 415 -9.73 5.29 -11.41
CA GLN A 415 -10.62 4.49 -12.24
C GLN A 415 -10.52 2.99 -11.88
N SER A 416 -11.65 2.29 -11.95
CA SER A 416 -11.66 0.84 -11.83
C SER A 416 -10.93 0.22 -13.01
N PRO A 417 -10.06 -0.77 -12.78
CA PRO A 417 -9.38 -1.46 -13.88
C PRO A 417 -10.39 -2.28 -14.71
N PRO A 418 -10.11 -2.52 -16.00
CA PRO A 418 -10.99 -3.30 -16.88
C PRO A 418 -11.10 -4.77 -16.47
N VAL A 419 -10.13 -5.30 -15.74
CA VAL A 419 -10.12 -6.63 -15.12
C VAL A 419 -9.59 -6.51 -13.69
N GLY A 420 -9.96 -7.45 -12.82
CA GLY A 420 -9.58 -7.38 -11.41
C GLY A 420 -10.47 -6.44 -10.60
N ALA A 421 -9.91 -5.90 -9.51
CA ALA A 421 -10.60 -4.99 -8.61
C ALA A 421 -9.64 -3.96 -7.98
N PRO A 422 -10.11 -2.72 -7.71
CA PRO A 422 -9.29 -1.65 -7.15
C PRO A 422 -9.19 -1.75 -5.61
N PHE A 423 -8.62 -2.84 -5.08
CA PHE A 423 -8.51 -3.05 -3.62
C PHE A 423 -7.32 -2.37 -2.95
N THR A 424 -6.45 -1.74 -3.75
CA THR A 424 -5.20 -1.09 -3.34
C THR A 424 -5.40 0.40 -3.04
N GLY A 425 -4.32 1.16 -2.94
CA GLY A 425 -4.32 2.62 -2.87
C GLY A 425 -3.20 3.21 -3.73
N MET A 426 -3.21 4.53 -3.91
CA MET A 426 -2.18 5.24 -4.67
C MET A 426 -0.80 5.02 -4.05
N MET A 427 0.16 4.79 -4.93
CA MET A 427 1.56 4.73 -4.58
C MET A 427 2.35 5.75 -5.38
N LEU A 428 3.42 6.24 -4.79
CA LEU A 428 4.42 7.10 -5.41
C LEU A 428 5.69 6.28 -5.60
N GLY A 429 6.38 6.44 -6.71
CA GLY A 429 7.52 5.56 -6.95
C GLY A 429 8.49 5.98 -8.02
N LEU A 430 9.54 5.19 -8.11
CA LEU A 430 10.70 5.37 -8.98
C LEU A 430 10.70 4.21 -9.97
N TYR A 431 11.00 4.49 -11.23
CA TYR A 431 11.00 3.46 -12.26
C TYR A 431 12.15 3.58 -13.25
N ALA A 432 12.44 2.45 -13.89
CA ALA A 432 13.45 2.30 -14.93
C ALA A 432 13.02 1.20 -15.91
N PHE A 433 13.11 1.43 -17.22
CA PHE A 433 12.91 0.36 -18.19
C PHE A 433 13.64 0.62 -19.51
N GLY A 434 13.81 -0.44 -20.29
CA GLY A 434 14.17 -0.40 -21.72
C GLY A 434 13.20 -1.24 -22.52
N GLU A 435 12.26 -0.61 -23.22
CA GLU A 435 11.16 -1.28 -23.95
C GLU A 435 11.70 -2.38 -24.90
N ARG A 436 11.63 -3.65 -24.45
CA ARG A 436 12.09 -4.83 -25.21
C ARG A 436 13.57 -4.83 -25.62
N GLN A 437 14.41 -3.97 -25.00
CA GLN A 437 15.86 -4.02 -25.17
C GLN A 437 16.52 -4.74 -24.00
N ARG A 438 17.69 -5.35 -24.23
CA ARG A 438 18.60 -5.68 -23.12
C ARG A 438 19.04 -4.34 -22.54
N CYS A 439 18.38 -3.89 -21.47
CA CYS A 439 18.92 -2.81 -20.66
C CYS A 439 20.16 -3.36 -19.94
N VAL A 440 21.31 -3.22 -20.59
CA VAL A 440 22.61 -3.45 -19.97
C VAL A 440 22.88 -2.21 -19.12
N LEU A 441 22.82 -2.39 -17.79
CA LEU A 441 23.42 -1.49 -16.80
C LEU A 441 23.34 0.02 -17.10
N PHE A 442 22.14 0.60 -17.04
CA PHE A 442 22.06 2.05 -16.89
C PHE A 442 22.06 2.39 -15.41
N GLY A 443 23.11 3.09 -14.98
CA GLY A 443 23.16 3.67 -13.65
C GLY A 443 22.16 4.80 -13.49
N ILE A 444 20.92 4.47 -13.16
CA ILE A 444 19.94 5.47 -12.74
C ILE A 444 20.26 5.83 -11.32
N ILE A 445 20.61 7.08 -11.08
CA ILE A 445 21.08 7.52 -9.79
C ILE A 445 19.98 8.41 -9.20
N LEU A 446 19.23 7.84 -8.27
CA LEU A 446 18.16 8.55 -7.60
C LEU A 446 18.71 9.14 -6.31
N LEU A 447 18.68 10.46 -6.24
CA LEU A 447 18.84 11.24 -5.03
C LEU A 447 17.45 11.68 -4.61
N GLN A 448 17.10 11.45 -3.34
CA GLN A 448 16.26 12.37 -2.59
C GLN A 448 14.78 12.46 -3.02
N SER A 449 13.91 11.87 -2.20
CA SER A 449 12.51 12.26 -2.12
C SER A 449 12.26 13.12 -0.89
N HIS A 450 11.82 14.36 -1.08
CA HIS A 450 11.31 15.21 -0.02
C HIS A 450 9.80 15.12 0.02
N HIS A 451 9.28 14.71 1.17
CA HIS A 451 7.90 14.99 1.54
C HIS A 451 7.87 16.34 2.26
N GLN A 452 7.31 17.37 1.64
CA GLN A 452 6.85 18.58 2.34
C GLN A 452 5.32 18.57 2.29
N SER A 453 4.65 18.53 3.44
CA SER A 453 3.24 18.91 3.51
C SER A 453 3.15 20.38 3.88
N TYR A 454 2.46 21.17 3.06
CA TYR A 454 1.96 22.47 3.49
C TYR A 454 0.68 22.24 4.31
N CYS A 455 0.72 22.53 5.62
CA CYS A 455 -0.49 22.74 6.40
C CYS A 455 -1.10 24.08 5.98
N ILE A 456 -2.07 24.08 5.06
CA ILE A 456 -2.90 25.26 4.85
C ILE A 456 -3.88 25.35 6.04
N HIS A 457 -3.74 26.41 6.83
CA HIS A 457 -4.66 26.76 7.90
C HIS A 457 -6.12 26.76 7.40
N HIS A 458 -6.99 26.16 8.22
CA HIS A 458 -8.45 26.10 8.12
C HIS A 458 -9.09 27.26 7.35
N ARG A 459 -9.76 26.97 6.23
CA ARG A 459 -11.03 27.62 5.91
C ARG A 459 -12.13 26.81 6.59
N SER A 460 -12.73 27.41 7.60
CA SER A 460 -13.90 26.92 8.32
C SER A 460 -15.09 26.78 7.37
N HIS A 461 -15.36 25.57 6.88
CA HIS A 461 -16.68 25.17 6.39
C HIS A 461 -17.11 23.91 7.13
N SER A 462 -18.15 24.06 7.94
CA SER A 462 -18.80 23.03 8.72
C SER A 462 -19.61 22.11 7.82
N SER A 463 -19.09 20.92 7.55
CA SER A 463 -19.90 19.75 7.18
C SER A 463 -19.11 18.48 7.48
N SER A 464 -19.17 18.05 8.73
CA SER A 464 -18.49 16.87 9.26
C SER A 464 -19.43 15.66 9.25
N GLU A 465 -19.74 15.11 8.08
CA GLU A 465 -20.50 13.86 7.99
C GLU A 465 -19.95 12.96 6.88
N ILE A 466 -19.49 11.76 7.26
CA ILE A 466 -19.23 10.67 6.33
C ILE A 466 -20.59 9.99 6.07
N ASN A 467 -20.96 9.91 4.80
CA ASN A 467 -22.22 9.33 4.35
C ASN A 467 -22.25 7.80 4.59
N ASP A 468 -23.38 7.36 5.17
CA ASP A 468 -23.92 6.00 5.32
C ASP A 468 -22.97 4.80 5.45
N ILE A 469 -22.64 4.51 6.72
CA ILE A 469 -22.36 3.15 7.21
C ILE A 469 -23.63 2.71 7.94
N LYS A 470 -24.36 1.73 7.40
CA LYS A 470 -25.40 1.01 8.15
C LYS A 470 -24.75 -0.21 8.81
N CYS A 471 -25.01 -0.34 10.11
CA CYS A 471 -24.53 -1.39 11.00
C CYS A 471 -24.90 -2.81 10.56
#